data_AF-A0A1J4VUJ2-F1
#
_entry.id   AF-A0A1J4VUJ2-F1
#
_cell.length_a   1.000
_cell.length_b   1.000
_cell.length_c   1.000
_cell.angle_alpha   90.00
_cell.angle_beta   90.00
_cell.angle_gamma   90.00
#
_symmetry.space_group_name_H-M   'P 1'
#
loop_
_entity.id
_entity.type
_entity.pdbx_description
1 polymer ?
#
loop_
_entity_poly.entity_id
_entity_poly.type
_entity_poly.pdbx_seq_one_letter_code
_entity_poly.pdbx_strand_id
1 'polypeptide(L)'
;MLKKGITMIKRASILFIVVAMAAFIYGGRAHAEEAEQRFTVVIYETLTDESVMAAWLAYAFTRGNWYEKAFFEAFPSEKEYRYTFEEEVDARRTLCQVWSELLETDATLKDKYLDEVSMVFKSGYLGEYVAYYIGFPEEAGLRTDEFAKWAAENISAHKFETRSGIDIPQEQDGEI
;
A
#
# COMPACT_ATOMS: atom_id res chain seq x y z
N MET A 1 3.94 -60.14 10.59
CA MET A 1 2.65 -59.44 10.42
C MET A 1 2.56 -58.36 11.50
N LEU A 2 2.94 -57.12 11.17
CA LEU A 2 3.06 -55.98 12.09
C LEU A 2 2.35 -54.75 11.49
N LYS A 3 1.48 -54.12 12.28
CA LYS A 3 0.83 -52.84 11.99
C LYS A 3 1.78 -51.66 12.23
N LYS A 4 1.71 -50.64 11.37
CA LYS A 4 1.63 -49.17 11.63
C LYS A 4 2.47 -48.35 10.64
N GLY A 5 1.90 -47.22 10.19
CA GLY A 5 2.65 -46.14 9.54
C GLY A 5 1.78 -45.16 8.74
N ILE A 6 0.88 -44.44 9.41
CA ILE A 6 0.27 -43.22 8.87
C ILE A 6 1.34 -42.12 8.88
N THR A 7 1.57 -41.42 7.77
CA THR A 7 1.88 -39.98 7.82
C THR A 7 1.44 -39.30 6.52
N MET A 8 0.26 -38.68 6.55
CA MET A 8 -0.14 -37.64 5.58
C MET A 8 0.84 -36.46 5.71
N ILE A 9 1.44 -36.07 4.59
CA ILE A 9 2.29 -34.89 4.49
C ILE A 9 1.38 -33.65 4.55
N LYS A 10 1.48 -32.91 5.66
CA LYS A 10 0.89 -31.58 5.86
C LYS A 10 1.48 -30.59 4.85
N ARG A 11 0.69 -30.14 3.88
CA ARG A 11 1.07 -29.09 2.91
C ARG A 11 0.08 -27.91 2.84
N ALA A 12 -0.77 -27.74 3.86
CA ALA A 12 -1.84 -26.75 3.85
C ALA A 12 -1.94 -25.93 5.15
N SER A 13 -0.82 -25.43 5.69
CA SER A 13 -0.86 -24.72 6.98
C SER A 13 0.09 -23.53 7.15
N ILE A 14 0.68 -23.00 6.07
CA ILE A 14 1.56 -21.80 6.17
C ILE A 14 0.90 -20.55 5.57
N LEU A 15 -0.19 -20.68 4.82
CA LEU A 15 -0.91 -19.56 4.20
C LEU A 15 -2.12 -19.07 5.03
N PHE A 16 -1.98 -18.99 6.36
CA PHE A 16 -3.07 -18.50 7.25
C PHE A 16 -2.59 -17.75 8.50
N ILE A 17 -1.28 -17.56 8.71
CA ILE A 17 -0.75 -17.05 10.00
C ILE A 17 -0.55 -15.52 10.01
N VAL A 18 -0.45 -14.85 8.87
CA VAL A 18 -0.28 -13.37 8.86
C VAL A 18 -1.59 -12.63 9.15
N VAL A 19 -2.75 -13.24 8.89
CA VAL A 19 -4.07 -12.59 9.14
C VAL A 19 -4.56 -12.76 10.61
N ALA A 20 -3.96 -13.66 11.40
CA ALA A 20 -4.51 -14.04 12.71
C ALA A 20 -3.89 -13.32 13.93
N MET A 21 -2.77 -12.59 13.80
CA MET A 21 -2.11 -11.98 14.97
C MET A 21 -2.70 -10.63 15.43
N ALA A 22 -3.66 -10.05 14.72
CA ALA A 22 -4.37 -8.85 15.18
C ALA A 22 -5.58 -9.13 16.10
N ALA A 23 -6.03 -10.39 16.22
CA ALA A 23 -7.37 -10.68 16.72
C ALA A 23 -7.48 -11.14 18.20
N PHE A 24 -6.38 -11.26 18.96
CA PHE A 24 -6.45 -11.98 20.26
C PHE A 24 -6.06 -11.21 21.54
N ILE A 25 -5.79 -9.89 21.50
CA ILE A 25 -5.44 -9.15 22.73
C ILE A 25 -6.55 -8.21 23.26
N TYR A 26 -7.59 -7.88 22.49
CA TYR A 26 -8.69 -7.05 23.00
C TYR A 26 -10.02 -7.80 23.02
N GLY A 27 -10.23 -8.55 24.10
CA GLY A 27 -11.54 -9.02 24.54
C GLY A 27 -12.45 -7.88 24.96
N GLY A 28 -12.90 -7.08 23.98
CA GLY A 28 -14.01 -6.16 24.11
C GLY A 28 -15.03 -6.50 23.03
N ARG A 29 -16.21 -7.00 23.43
CA ARG A 29 -17.39 -7.02 22.57
C ARG A 29 -17.82 -5.57 22.34
N ALA A 30 -17.15 -4.87 21.43
CA ALA A 30 -17.82 -3.87 20.64
C ALA A 30 -18.66 -4.64 19.63
N HIS A 31 -19.97 -4.39 19.59
CA HIS A 31 -20.71 -4.55 18.35
C HIS A 31 -20.05 -3.57 17.39
N ALA A 32 -19.03 -4.03 16.66
CA ALA A 32 -18.61 -3.36 15.45
C ALA A 32 -19.82 -3.48 14.54
N GLU A 33 -20.53 -2.38 14.38
CA GLU A 33 -21.26 -2.13 13.15
C GLU A 33 -20.29 -2.52 12.03
N GLU A 34 -20.61 -3.55 11.25
CA GLU A 34 -19.81 -3.91 10.08
C GLU A 34 -19.87 -2.68 9.17
N ALA A 35 -18.88 -1.80 9.31
CA ALA A 35 -18.75 -0.63 8.47
C ALA A 35 -18.63 -1.17 7.05
N GLU A 36 -19.68 -0.96 6.26
CA GLU A 36 -19.72 -1.38 4.87
C GLU A 36 -18.57 -0.68 4.16
N GLN A 37 -17.66 -1.45 3.58
CA GLN A 37 -16.51 -0.91 2.89
C GLN A 37 -16.99 -0.01 1.75
N ARG A 38 -16.64 1.28 1.80
CA ARG A 38 -17.20 2.31 0.91
C ARG A 38 -16.40 2.51 -0.38
N PHE A 39 -15.46 1.62 -0.66
CA PHE A 39 -14.60 1.67 -1.85
C PHE A 39 -14.36 0.26 -2.40
N THR A 40 -14.05 0.20 -3.69
CA THR A 40 -13.59 -1.03 -4.35
C THR A 40 -12.10 -0.92 -4.65
N VAL A 41 -11.33 -1.97 -4.36
CA VAL A 41 -9.94 -2.05 -4.81
C VAL A 41 -9.90 -2.36 -6.30
N VAL A 42 -9.18 -1.54 -7.06
CA VAL A 42 -8.98 -1.72 -8.51
C VAL A 42 -7.55 -2.17 -8.76
N ILE A 43 -7.41 -3.26 -9.51
CA ILE A 43 -6.13 -3.70 -10.08
C ILE A 43 -6.10 -3.30 -11.54
N TYR A 44 -5.09 -2.56 -11.96
CA TYR A 44 -4.97 -2.11 -13.35
C TYR A 44 -4.36 -3.20 -14.24
N GLU A 45 -4.67 -3.15 -15.53
CA GLU A 45 -4.17 -4.10 -16.53
C GLU A 45 -2.63 -4.13 -16.62
N THR A 46 -1.96 -3.07 -16.15
CA THR A 46 -0.49 -2.99 -16.07
C THR A 46 0.10 -3.90 -14.99
N LEU A 47 -0.71 -4.41 -14.05
CA LEU A 47 -0.25 -5.32 -13.00
C LEU A 47 -0.36 -6.78 -13.47
N THR A 48 0.58 -7.21 -14.32
CA THR A 48 0.57 -8.58 -14.88
C THR A 48 1.35 -9.59 -14.06
N ASP A 49 2.27 -9.14 -13.21
CA ASP A 49 3.10 -10.00 -12.38
C ASP A 49 2.47 -10.19 -10.99
N GLU A 50 2.05 -11.40 -10.68
CA GLU A 50 1.44 -11.74 -9.40
C GLU A 50 2.42 -11.61 -8.22
N SER A 51 3.73 -11.71 -8.47
CA SER A 51 4.74 -11.66 -7.41
C SER A 51 4.83 -10.30 -6.72
N VAL A 52 4.37 -9.24 -7.40
CA VAL A 52 4.31 -7.88 -6.86
C VAL A 52 2.90 -7.47 -6.41
N MET A 53 1.90 -8.33 -6.62
CA MET A 53 0.48 -8.03 -6.37
C MET A 53 0.23 -7.59 -4.93
N ALA A 54 0.84 -8.27 -3.96
CA ALA A 54 0.63 -7.97 -2.54
C ALA A 54 1.08 -6.54 -2.17
N ALA A 55 2.19 -6.05 -2.73
CA ALA A 55 2.66 -4.68 -2.49
C ALA A 55 1.69 -3.63 -3.07
N TRP A 56 1.14 -3.90 -4.26
CA TRP A 56 0.15 -3.02 -4.89
C TRP A 56 -1.23 -3.10 -4.23
N LEU A 57 -1.65 -4.25 -3.73
CA LEU A 57 -2.86 -4.35 -2.90
C LEU A 57 -2.71 -3.54 -1.62
N ALA A 58 -1.56 -3.62 -0.96
CA ALA A 58 -1.28 -2.84 0.23
C ALA A 58 -1.37 -1.33 -0.04
N TYR A 59 -0.80 -0.85 -1.16
CA TYR A 59 -0.99 0.52 -1.63
C TYR A 59 -2.47 0.92 -1.74
N ALA A 60 -3.28 0.11 -2.42
CA ALA A 60 -4.70 0.40 -2.63
C ALA A 60 -5.51 0.35 -1.33
N PHE A 61 -5.20 -0.57 -0.40
CA PHE A 61 -5.86 -0.60 0.91
C PHE A 61 -5.49 0.60 1.78
N THR A 62 -4.23 1.05 1.74
CA THR A 62 -3.84 2.29 2.44
C THR A 62 -4.62 3.49 1.92
N ARG A 63 -4.72 3.64 0.59
CA ARG A 63 -5.58 4.64 -0.07
C ARG A 63 -7.03 4.55 0.42
N GLY A 64 -7.58 3.34 0.48
CA GLY A 64 -8.94 3.09 0.96
C GLY A 64 -9.16 3.50 2.42
N ASN A 65 -8.21 3.19 3.31
CA ASN A 65 -8.25 3.64 4.70
C ASN A 65 -8.17 5.17 4.83
N TRP A 66 -7.41 5.84 3.95
CA TRP A 66 -7.40 7.29 3.87
C TRP A 66 -8.77 7.84 3.50
N TYR A 67 -9.39 7.31 2.44
CA TYR A 67 -10.73 7.67 2.03
C TYR A 67 -11.78 7.47 3.13
N GLU A 68 -11.76 6.33 3.82
CA GLU A 68 -12.80 6.01 4.81
C GLU A 68 -12.63 6.79 6.12
N LYS A 69 -11.38 7.07 6.51
CA LYS A 69 -11.06 7.50 7.86
C LYS A 69 -9.93 8.51 7.95
N ALA A 70 -8.71 8.15 7.53
CA ALA A 70 -7.53 8.93 7.91
C ALA A 70 -7.55 10.36 7.36
N PHE A 71 -8.17 10.58 6.21
CA PHE A 71 -8.40 11.91 5.66
C PHE A 71 -9.21 12.81 6.61
N PHE A 72 -10.37 12.34 7.09
CA PHE A 72 -11.23 13.15 7.96
C PHE A 72 -10.65 13.34 9.37
N GLU A 73 -9.76 12.45 9.81
CA GLU A 73 -8.98 12.63 11.04
C GLU A 73 -7.90 13.71 10.87
N ALA A 74 -7.20 13.72 9.72
CA ALA A 74 -6.17 14.71 9.41
C ALA A 74 -6.75 16.09 9.06
N PHE A 75 -7.92 16.12 8.42
CA PHE A 75 -8.60 17.32 7.91
C PHE A 75 -10.04 17.43 8.46
N PRO A 76 -10.22 17.63 9.78
CA PRO A 76 -11.54 17.56 10.43
C PRO A 76 -12.52 18.65 10.02
N SER A 77 -12.04 19.71 9.36
CA SER A 77 -12.89 20.76 8.79
C SER A 77 -13.41 20.45 7.38
N GLU A 78 -12.84 19.44 6.71
CA GLU A 78 -13.24 19.07 5.35
C GLU A 78 -14.41 18.08 5.40
N LYS A 79 -15.44 18.33 4.58
CA LYS A 79 -16.65 17.51 4.52
C LYS A 79 -16.62 16.48 3.40
N GLU A 80 -15.77 16.71 2.42
CA GLU A 80 -15.64 15.89 1.23
C GLU A 80 -14.20 15.39 1.15
N TYR A 81 -14.05 14.13 0.75
CA TYR A 81 -12.74 13.55 0.53
C TYR A 81 -12.06 14.20 -0.67
N ARG A 82 -10.77 14.47 -0.53
CA ARG A 82 -9.86 14.74 -1.64
C ARG A 82 -8.58 13.93 -1.47
N TYR A 83 -7.98 13.56 -2.58
CA TYR A 83 -6.68 12.91 -2.59
C TYR A 83 -5.58 13.89 -2.13
N THR A 84 -4.73 13.45 -1.21
CA THR A 84 -3.75 14.32 -0.51
C THR A 84 -2.31 13.86 -0.68
N PHE A 85 -1.38 14.78 -0.42
CA PHE A 85 0.05 14.48 -0.43
C PHE A 85 0.40 13.44 0.64
N GLU A 86 -0.13 13.59 1.85
CA GLU A 86 0.11 12.70 2.98
C GLU A 86 -0.40 11.29 2.69
N GLU A 87 -1.59 11.19 2.08
CA GLU A 87 -2.15 9.92 1.64
C GLU A 87 -1.21 9.19 0.68
N GLU A 88 -0.69 9.89 -0.32
CA GLU A 88 0.17 9.26 -1.31
C GLU A 88 1.52 8.85 -0.75
N VAL A 89 2.12 9.69 0.10
CA VAL A 89 3.35 9.34 0.82
C VAL A 89 3.14 8.10 1.69
N ASP A 90 2.01 8.03 2.39
CA ASP A 90 1.69 6.89 3.25
C ASP A 90 1.42 5.61 2.45
N ALA A 91 0.64 5.70 1.38
CA ALA A 91 0.38 4.57 0.49
C ALA A 91 1.67 4.01 -0.15
N ARG A 92 2.58 4.89 -0.59
CA ARG A 92 3.89 4.47 -1.12
C ARG A 92 4.79 3.90 -0.06
N ARG A 93 4.74 4.42 1.16
CA ARG A 93 5.49 3.88 2.31
C ARG A 93 5.05 2.45 2.60
N THR A 94 3.74 2.20 2.71
CA THR A 94 3.20 0.84 2.91
C THR A 94 3.60 -0.10 1.78
N LEU A 95 3.53 0.35 0.53
CA LEU A 95 3.98 -0.43 -0.63
C LEU A 95 5.46 -0.84 -0.51
N CYS A 96 6.35 0.09 -0.13
CA CYS A 96 7.78 -0.21 0.04
C CYS A 96 8.05 -1.17 1.22
N GLN A 97 7.27 -1.04 2.30
CA GLN A 97 7.36 -1.94 3.45
C GLN A 97 6.97 -3.36 3.08
N VAL A 98 5.82 -3.54 2.43
CA VAL A 98 5.36 -4.86 1.97
C VAL A 98 6.31 -5.45 0.92
N TRP A 99 6.85 -4.64 0.00
CA TRP A 99 7.87 -5.13 -0.93
C TRP A 99 9.13 -5.62 -0.21
N SER A 100 9.57 -4.91 0.83
CA SER A 100 10.73 -5.33 1.62
C SER A 100 10.47 -6.66 2.34
N GLU A 101 9.27 -6.86 2.90
CA GLU A 101 8.85 -8.13 3.54
C GLU A 101 8.78 -9.30 2.53
N LEU A 102 8.31 -9.03 1.31
CA LEU A 102 8.31 -10.02 0.24
C LEU A 102 9.74 -10.44 -0.14
N LEU A 103 10.67 -9.48 -0.24
CA LEU A 103 12.09 -9.75 -0.51
C LEU A 103 12.79 -10.51 0.62
N GLU A 104 12.38 -10.31 1.88
CA GLU A 104 12.86 -11.11 3.02
C GLU A 104 12.40 -12.57 2.92
N THR A 105 11.22 -12.80 2.35
CA THR A 105 10.66 -14.14 2.12
C THR A 105 11.25 -14.82 0.89
N ASP A 106 11.44 -14.06 -0.19
CA ASP A 106 12.04 -14.52 -1.45
C ASP A 106 12.91 -13.42 -2.08
N ALA A 107 14.23 -13.51 -1.87
CA ALA A 107 15.19 -12.56 -2.41
C ALA A 107 15.37 -12.63 -3.94
N THR A 108 14.78 -13.64 -4.60
CA THR A 108 14.83 -13.79 -6.06
C THR A 108 13.84 -12.90 -6.78
N LEU A 109 12.84 -12.35 -6.06
CA LEU A 109 11.90 -11.38 -6.60
C LEU A 109 12.61 -10.13 -7.10
N LYS A 110 12.12 -9.59 -8.22
CA LYS A 110 12.68 -8.41 -8.89
C LYS A 110 11.55 -7.62 -9.52
N ASP A 111 11.51 -6.33 -9.25
CA ASP A 111 10.67 -5.39 -9.99
C ASP A 111 11.39 -4.05 -9.97
N LYS A 112 11.76 -3.55 -11.16
CA LYS A 112 12.57 -2.33 -11.28
C LYS A 112 11.92 -1.14 -10.57
N TYR A 113 10.61 -0.97 -10.71
CA TYR A 113 9.91 0.15 -10.10
C TYR A 113 9.92 0.04 -8.58
N LEU A 114 9.54 -1.13 -8.04
CA LEU A 114 9.50 -1.37 -6.59
C LEU A 114 10.89 -1.30 -5.96
N ASP A 115 11.93 -1.78 -6.65
CA ASP A 115 13.31 -1.70 -6.19
C ASP A 115 13.78 -0.23 -6.11
N GLU A 116 13.50 0.57 -7.15
CA GLU A 116 13.87 1.99 -7.20
C GLU A 116 13.12 2.85 -6.18
N VAL A 117 11.79 2.70 -6.06
CA VAL A 117 11.01 3.44 -5.05
C VAL A 117 11.38 3.00 -3.63
N SER A 118 11.81 1.74 -3.44
CA SER A 118 12.32 1.29 -2.14
C SER A 118 13.68 1.90 -1.81
N MET A 119 14.54 2.17 -2.81
CA MET A 119 15.77 2.95 -2.60
C MET A 119 15.46 4.38 -2.19
N VAL A 120 14.47 5.02 -2.82
CA VAL A 120 13.98 6.36 -2.44
C VAL A 120 13.52 6.35 -0.98
N PHE A 121 12.66 5.39 -0.61
CA PHE A 121 12.13 5.26 0.76
C PHE A 121 13.26 5.08 1.79
N LYS A 122 14.20 4.16 1.53
CA LYS A 122 15.35 3.91 2.42
C LYS A 122 16.30 5.10 2.54
N SER A 123 16.36 5.97 1.51
CA SER A 123 17.16 7.20 1.52
C SER A 123 16.43 8.38 2.20
N GLY A 124 15.19 8.19 2.65
CA GLY A 124 14.40 9.21 3.32
C GLY A 124 13.89 10.31 2.39
N TYR A 125 13.73 10.02 1.09
CA TYR A 125 13.27 10.98 0.07
C TYR A 125 11.85 10.72 -0.44
N LEU A 126 11.04 9.96 0.30
CA LEU A 126 9.72 9.55 -0.22
C LEU A 126 8.76 10.74 -0.42
N GLY A 127 8.82 11.75 0.45
CA GLY A 127 8.03 12.97 0.30
C GLY A 127 8.45 13.78 -0.93
N GLU A 128 9.75 13.97 -1.11
CA GLU A 128 10.31 14.66 -2.26
C GLU A 128 9.99 13.92 -3.57
N TYR A 129 10.03 12.59 -3.56
CA TYR A 129 9.64 11.76 -4.69
C TYR A 129 8.18 11.95 -5.09
N VAL A 130 7.26 11.94 -4.11
CA VAL A 130 5.83 12.16 -4.35
C VAL A 130 5.59 13.56 -4.91
N ALA A 131 6.17 14.60 -4.30
CA ALA A 131 6.04 15.97 -4.80
C ALA A 131 6.58 16.10 -6.24
N TYR A 132 7.76 15.54 -6.51
CA TYR A 132 8.44 15.66 -7.81
C TYR A 132 7.71 14.92 -8.94
N TYR A 133 7.30 13.66 -8.73
CA TYR A 133 6.74 12.83 -9.80
C TYR A 133 5.22 12.94 -9.97
N ILE A 134 4.49 13.27 -8.91
CA ILE A 134 3.02 13.35 -8.94
C ILE A 134 2.54 14.79 -9.08
N GLY A 135 3.38 15.76 -8.76
CA GLY A 135 3.08 17.18 -8.92
C GLY A 135 2.22 17.75 -7.80
N PHE A 136 2.28 17.16 -6.60
CA PHE A 136 1.79 17.84 -5.41
C PHE A 136 2.61 19.12 -5.18
N PRO A 137 1.98 20.21 -4.68
CA PRO A 137 2.70 21.41 -4.33
C PRO A 137 3.83 21.10 -3.35
N GLU A 138 4.92 21.84 -3.46
CA GLU A 138 6.07 21.67 -2.59
C GLU A 138 5.67 22.01 -1.15
N GLU A 139 5.56 20.98 -0.31
CA GLU A 139 5.32 21.13 1.11
C GLU A 139 6.56 21.71 1.81
N ALA A 140 6.32 22.48 2.88
CA ALA A 140 7.41 23.10 3.62
C ALA A 140 8.36 22.03 4.19
N GLY A 141 9.66 22.19 3.93
CA GLY A 141 10.71 21.33 4.47
C GLY A 141 11.12 20.15 3.59
N LEU A 142 10.56 20.00 2.39
CA LEU A 142 11.06 19.05 1.40
C LEU A 142 12.43 19.46 0.86
N ARG A 143 13.32 18.48 0.67
CA ARG A 143 14.69 18.68 0.17
C ARG A 143 14.77 18.44 -1.33
N THR A 144 13.92 19.13 -2.10
CA THR A 144 13.71 18.89 -3.54
C THR A 144 14.99 18.99 -4.37
N ASP A 145 15.86 19.97 -4.11
CA ASP A 145 17.16 20.11 -4.78
C ASP A 145 18.13 18.96 -4.46
N GLU A 146 18.15 18.48 -3.21
CA GLU A 146 18.99 17.34 -2.81
C GLU A 146 18.46 16.05 -3.44
N PHE A 147 17.14 15.87 -3.41
CA PHE A 147 16.47 14.73 -4.04
C PHE A 147 16.71 14.71 -5.54
N ALA A 148 16.60 15.83 -6.26
CA ALA A 148 16.81 15.89 -7.70
C ALA A 148 18.23 15.43 -8.09
N LYS A 149 19.25 15.87 -7.33
CA LYS A 149 20.64 15.41 -7.52
C LYS A 149 20.78 13.91 -7.22
N TRP A 150 20.24 13.47 -6.09
CA TRP A 150 20.26 12.05 -5.71
C TRP A 150 19.56 11.18 -6.76
N ALA A 151 18.41 11.60 -7.27
CA ALA A 151 17.63 10.86 -8.25
C ALA A 151 18.36 10.74 -9.59
N ALA A 152 19.06 11.80 -10.02
CA ALA A 152 19.88 11.78 -11.23
C ALA A 152 21.04 10.77 -11.16
N GLU A 153 21.53 10.44 -9.96
CA GLU A 153 22.62 9.48 -9.75
C GLU A 153 22.12 8.04 -9.53
N ASN A 154 20.97 7.89 -8.88
CA ASN A 154 20.50 6.59 -8.38
C ASN A 154 19.35 5.98 -9.20
N ILE A 155 18.49 6.81 -9.79
CA ILE A 155 17.24 6.39 -10.46
C ILE A 155 17.00 7.21 -11.75
N SER A 156 18.04 7.48 -12.53
CA SER A 156 18.03 8.43 -13.66
C SER A 156 17.07 8.12 -14.81
N ALA A 157 16.66 6.85 -14.96
CA ALA A 157 15.68 6.39 -15.95
C ALA A 157 14.41 5.85 -15.25
N HIS A 158 14.09 6.39 -14.08
CA HIS A 158 12.89 6.04 -13.35
C HIS A 158 11.64 6.50 -14.11
N LYS A 159 10.60 5.66 -14.03
CA LYS A 159 9.27 5.99 -14.54
C LYS A 159 8.31 5.81 -13.39
N PHE A 160 7.55 6.86 -13.12
CA PHE A 160 6.50 6.80 -12.13
C PHE A 160 5.41 5.80 -12.57
N GLU A 161 4.95 4.96 -11.65
CA GLU A 161 3.93 3.95 -11.91
C GLU A 161 2.90 3.88 -10.79
N THR A 162 1.66 3.62 -11.17
CA THR A 162 0.58 3.25 -10.25
C THR A 162 -0.14 2.08 -10.90
N ARG A 163 -0.13 0.89 -10.28
CA ARG A 163 -0.68 -0.34 -10.86
C ARG A 163 -1.94 -0.87 -10.13
N SER A 164 -2.37 -0.16 -9.10
CA SER A 164 -3.61 -0.41 -8.36
C SER A 164 -4.16 0.90 -7.79
N GLY A 165 -5.40 0.89 -7.34
CA GLY A 165 -6.02 2.04 -6.70
C GLY A 165 -7.34 1.68 -6.05
N ILE A 166 -8.15 2.70 -5.79
CA ILE A 166 -9.51 2.55 -5.29
C ILE A 166 -10.48 3.21 -6.27
N ASP A 167 -11.65 2.60 -6.42
CA ASP A 167 -12.83 3.21 -7.01
C ASP A 167 -13.79 3.59 -5.88
N ILE A 168 -14.25 4.83 -5.90
CA ILE A 168 -15.15 5.39 -4.90
C ILE A 168 -16.51 5.54 -5.58
N PRO A 169 -17.58 4.90 -5.07
CA PRO A 169 -18.92 5.06 -5.63
C PRO A 169 -19.29 6.54 -5.62
N GLN A 170 -19.68 7.08 -6.78
CA GLN A 170 -20.30 8.39 -6.82
C GLN A 170 -21.68 8.28 -6.16
N GLU A 171 -21.96 9.09 -5.14
CA GLU A 171 -23.33 9.27 -4.68
C GLU A 171 -24.16 9.72 -5.89
N GLN A 172 -25.08 8.87 -6.35
CA GLN A 172 -26.09 9.30 -7.29
C GLN A 172 -26.93 10.34 -6.54
N ASP A 173 -26.72 11.61 -6.88
CA ASP A 173 -27.65 12.68 -6.51
C ASP A 173 -29.06 12.18 -6.84
N GLY A 174 -29.86 11.92 -5.81
CA GLY A 174 -31.22 11.47 -5.98
C GLY A 174 -31.96 12.46 -6.86
N GLU A 175 -32.41 12.01 -8.04
CA GLU A 175 -33.40 12.74 -8.81
C GLU A 175 -34.61 12.99 -7.89
N ILE A 176 -34.82 14.26 -7.55
CA ILE A 176 -35.96 14.76 -6.79
C ILE A 176 -37.17 14.85 -7.72
#